data_AF-A0A1Q4W7K9-F1
#
_entry.id   AF-A0A1Q4W7K9-F1
#
_cell.length_a   1.000
_cell.length_b   1.000
_cell.length_c   1.000
_cell.angle_alpha   90.00
_cell.angle_beta   90.00
_cell.angle_gamma   90.00
#
_symmetry.space_group_name_H-M   'P 1'
#
loop_
_entity.id
_entity.type
_entity.pdbx_description
1 polymer ?
#
loop_
_entity_poly.entity_id
_entity_poly.type
_entity_poly.pdbx_seq_one_letter_code
_entity_poly.pdbx_strand_id
1 'polypeptide(L)'
;MVNYEAVINARPEKWHKAAEEWVTLAKHALRAAQDIRDNGTTPLADNWTDEVGQKAAKDLEKLADQLESAYDILLGGKMLCEAVAESMETALSSAREINEVAQRYSLRIGADGLPEGAPMPGEDPDKLHARERIVALRDHVLQQVSEADNTAAAKFSLLTDKVNVADPGEALKVQNKASQAEMEILGAEIPRDAGPMTQRMWWNGLSEKQRHDLMLADPVALSKLDGLPEGVKREMRGTDGKFDRVKMVEYALENWDQKDDVDFGNNCTNFVSESLAQAGMKEKESIWGTRADDTWMKGNPTEIDLPGFRDVDRSLGFSKTWAGAENQQNFMLDHGGEEVPRDQVRPGDIIYYEQAGDNDEIGKGNTHHAAVVTGVMPDGEIKYTQHSDPYRNVSLDGRLPNTEKAEGKQNVRIVRPHPDWY
;
A
#
# COMPACT_ATOMS: atom_id res chain seq x y z
N MET A 1 11.05 -19.72 -18.02
CA MET A 1 9.99 -19.05 -18.80
C MET A 1 8.73 -19.87 -18.63
N VAL A 2 7.67 -19.24 -18.12
CA VAL A 2 6.39 -19.90 -17.85
C VAL A 2 5.66 -20.15 -19.16
N ASN A 3 4.99 -21.29 -19.30
CA ASN A 3 4.20 -21.63 -20.49
C ASN A 3 2.70 -21.71 -20.14
N TYR A 4 1.84 -21.72 -21.16
CA TYR A 4 0.39 -21.68 -20.96
C TYR A 4 -0.14 -22.89 -20.20
N GLU A 5 0.44 -24.07 -20.43
CA GLU A 5 0.09 -25.29 -19.69
C GLU A 5 0.37 -25.16 -18.19
N ALA A 6 1.48 -24.53 -17.81
CA ALA A 6 1.79 -24.25 -16.41
C ALA A 6 0.77 -23.30 -15.77
N VAL A 7 0.30 -22.28 -16.50
CA VAL A 7 -0.72 -21.34 -16.02
C VAL A 7 -2.03 -22.06 -15.72
N ILE A 8 -2.57 -22.84 -16.66
CA ILE A 8 -3.87 -23.52 -16.46
C ILE A 8 -3.83 -24.65 -15.40
N ASN A 9 -2.63 -25.09 -15.03
CA ASN A 9 -2.40 -26.07 -13.97
C ASN A 9 -1.93 -25.44 -12.64
N ALA A 10 -1.91 -24.10 -12.55
CA ALA A 10 -1.50 -23.39 -11.35
C ALA A 10 -2.38 -23.75 -10.14
N ARG A 11 -1.79 -23.59 -8.95
CA ARG A 11 -2.37 -23.98 -7.65
C ARG A 11 -2.27 -22.81 -6.66
N PRO A 12 -2.98 -21.69 -6.90
CA PRO A 12 -2.91 -20.51 -6.04
C PRO A 12 -3.25 -20.81 -4.58
N GLU A 13 -4.15 -21.78 -4.33
CA GLU A 13 -4.57 -22.16 -2.99
C GLU A 13 -3.42 -22.66 -2.10
N LYS A 14 -2.35 -23.19 -2.70
CA LYS A 14 -1.16 -23.62 -1.96
C LYS A 14 -0.31 -22.44 -1.51
N TRP A 15 -0.29 -21.37 -2.30
CA TRP A 15 0.44 -20.15 -1.97
C TRP A 15 -0.26 -19.35 -0.88
N HIS A 16 -1.59 -19.22 -0.97
CA HIS A 16 -2.44 -18.70 0.11
C HIS A 16 -2.21 -19.45 1.41
N LYS A 17 -2.26 -20.77 1.37
CA LYS A 17 -1.98 -21.58 2.57
C LYS A 17 -0.56 -21.36 3.12
N ALA A 18 0.44 -21.25 2.25
CA ALA A 18 1.80 -20.94 2.70
C ALA A 18 1.86 -19.57 3.37
N ALA A 19 1.20 -18.55 2.82
CA ALA A 19 1.12 -17.22 3.40
C ALA A 19 0.51 -17.25 4.83
N GLU A 20 -0.58 -17.98 5.03
CA GLU A 20 -1.18 -18.19 6.36
C GLU A 20 -0.19 -18.83 7.37
N GLU A 21 0.60 -19.80 6.92
CA GLU A 21 1.64 -20.45 7.73
C GLU A 21 2.77 -19.46 8.10
N TRP A 22 3.20 -18.61 7.15
CA TRP A 22 4.17 -17.54 7.41
C TRP A 22 3.66 -16.53 8.45
N VAL A 23 2.40 -16.11 8.36
CA VAL A 23 1.78 -15.20 9.35
C VAL A 23 1.75 -15.84 10.74
N THR A 24 1.38 -17.11 10.81
CA THR A 24 1.33 -17.85 12.07
C THR A 24 2.72 -17.87 12.72
N LEU A 25 3.75 -18.22 11.94
CA LEU A 25 5.14 -18.23 12.43
C LEU A 25 5.62 -16.83 12.83
N ALA A 26 5.27 -15.79 12.06
CA ALA A 26 5.61 -14.40 12.38
C ALA A 26 5.05 -14.00 13.75
N LYS A 27 3.75 -14.26 13.98
CA LYS A 27 3.10 -13.98 15.27
C LYS A 27 3.76 -14.74 16.43
N HIS A 28 4.23 -15.97 16.20
CA HIS A 28 4.98 -16.71 17.21
C HIS A 28 6.33 -16.08 17.52
N ALA A 29 7.08 -15.65 16.49
CA ALA A 29 8.37 -14.98 16.67
C ALA A 29 8.23 -13.68 17.45
N LEU A 30 7.25 -12.83 17.09
CA LEU A 30 7.00 -11.56 17.78
C LEU A 30 6.61 -11.77 19.25
N ARG A 31 5.71 -12.73 19.54
CA ARG A 31 5.34 -13.06 20.93
C ARG A 31 6.53 -13.57 21.73
N ALA A 32 7.37 -14.42 21.15
CA ALA A 32 8.56 -14.91 21.83
C ALA A 32 9.56 -13.77 22.13
N ALA A 33 9.71 -12.81 21.22
CA ALA A 33 10.52 -11.61 21.48
C ALA A 33 9.96 -10.80 22.65
N GLN A 34 8.64 -10.55 22.67
CA GLN A 34 7.95 -9.86 23.76
C GLN A 34 8.13 -10.60 25.10
N ASP A 35 7.93 -11.92 25.12
CA ASP A 35 8.12 -12.75 26.32
C ASP A 35 9.55 -12.65 26.88
N ILE A 36 10.57 -12.61 26.01
CA ILE A 36 11.98 -12.46 26.41
C ILE A 36 12.22 -11.06 27.00
N ARG A 37 11.64 -10.01 26.42
CA ARG A 37 11.79 -8.65 26.96
C ARG A 37 11.12 -8.52 28.32
N ASP A 38 9.85 -8.92 28.40
CA ASP A 38 9.00 -8.73 29.57
C ASP A 38 9.43 -9.59 30.76
N ASN A 39 9.85 -10.83 30.51
CA ASN A 39 10.19 -11.79 31.57
C ASN A 39 11.70 -12.00 31.75
N GLY A 40 12.52 -11.55 30.80
CA GLY A 40 13.97 -11.75 30.80
C GLY A 40 14.72 -10.44 30.97
N THR A 41 14.76 -9.62 29.91
CA THR A 41 15.60 -8.42 29.85
C THR A 41 15.23 -7.40 30.92
N THR A 42 13.94 -7.05 31.06
CA THR A 42 13.49 -6.03 32.02
C THR A 42 13.73 -6.47 33.48
N PRO A 43 13.29 -7.67 33.93
CA PRO A 43 13.55 -8.09 35.30
C PRO A 43 15.04 -8.24 35.64
N LEU A 44 15.88 -8.67 34.69
CA LEU A 44 17.32 -8.75 34.91
C LEU A 44 17.94 -7.37 35.08
N ALA A 45 17.55 -6.40 34.25
CA ALA A 45 18.02 -5.02 34.37
C ALA A 45 17.64 -4.41 35.73
N ASP A 46 16.46 -4.74 36.26
CA ASP A 46 15.99 -4.20 37.53
C ASP A 46 16.61 -4.89 38.77
N ASN A 47 16.88 -6.19 38.68
CA ASN A 47 17.19 -7.01 39.85
C ASN A 47 18.63 -7.58 39.87
N TRP A 48 19.35 -7.58 38.75
CA TRP A 48 20.71 -8.10 38.65
C TRP A 48 21.61 -7.14 37.84
N THR A 49 22.04 -6.06 38.50
CA THR A 49 22.66 -4.90 37.85
C THR A 49 24.20 -4.96 37.74
N ASP A 50 24.83 -6.05 38.20
CA ASP A 50 26.28 -6.22 38.08
C ASP A 50 26.71 -6.51 36.62
N GLU A 51 28.02 -6.61 36.38
CA GLU A 51 28.57 -6.83 35.03
C GLU A 51 28.06 -8.13 34.39
N VAL A 52 27.81 -9.18 35.19
CA VAL A 52 27.32 -10.47 34.70
C VAL A 52 25.85 -10.36 34.30
N GLY A 53 25.02 -9.76 35.16
CA GLY A 53 23.61 -9.53 34.89
C GLY A 53 23.39 -8.60 33.69
N GLN A 54 24.19 -7.53 33.56
CA GLN A 54 24.17 -6.67 32.37
C GLN A 54 24.53 -7.43 31.09
N LYS A 55 25.52 -8.33 31.14
CA LYS A 55 25.87 -9.17 29.99
C LYS A 55 24.75 -10.14 29.63
N ALA A 56 24.13 -10.78 30.62
CA ALA A 56 22.99 -11.67 30.40
C ALA A 56 21.79 -10.92 29.79
N ALA A 57 21.49 -9.70 30.26
CA ALA A 57 20.44 -8.86 29.72
C ALA A 57 20.69 -8.51 28.24
N LYS A 58 21.93 -8.15 27.87
CA LYS A 58 22.30 -7.89 26.48
C LYS A 58 22.18 -9.11 25.57
N ASP A 59 22.55 -10.29 26.07
CA ASP A 59 22.41 -11.53 25.29
C ASP A 59 20.93 -11.87 25.03
N LEU A 60 20.04 -11.61 26.00
CA LEU A 60 18.59 -11.77 25.83
C LEU A 60 17.98 -10.70 24.93
N GLU A 61 18.41 -9.44 25.04
CA GLU A 61 18.01 -8.37 24.14
C GLU A 61 18.34 -8.72 22.68
N LYS A 62 19.56 -9.20 22.43
CA LYS A 62 19.96 -9.68 21.10
C LYS A 62 19.08 -10.82 20.60
N LEU A 63 18.69 -11.76 21.47
CA LEU A 63 17.80 -12.86 21.08
C LEU A 63 16.39 -12.33 20.74
N ALA A 64 15.86 -11.39 21.52
CA ALA A 64 14.58 -10.73 21.22
C ALA A 64 14.64 -9.97 19.89
N ASP A 65 15.72 -9.22 19.63
CA ASP A 65 15.92 -8.50 18.36
C ASP A 65 16.02 -9.47 17.16
N GLN A 66 16.63 -10.65 17.33
CA GLN A 66 16.66 -11.69 16.29
C GLN A 66 15.26 -12.25 15.98
N LEU A 67 14.41 -12.40 16.99
CA LEU A 67 13.03 -12.87 16.82
C LEU A 67 12.12 -11.80 16.20
N GLU A 68 12.32 -10.52 16.55
CA GLU A 68 11.68 -9.39 15.86
C GLU A 68 12.13 -9.31 14.40
N SER A 69 13.42 -9.48 14.14
CA SER A 69 13.95 -9.56 12.78
C SER A 69 13.31 -10.72 12.00
N ALA A 70 13.14 -11.88 12.64
CA ALA A 70 12.43 -13.01 12.03
C ALA A 70 10.97 -12.66 11.71
N TYR A 71 10.25 -11.97 12.61
CA TYR A 71 8.88 -11.50 12.34
C TYR A 71 8.81 -10.69 11.04
N ASP A 72 9.70 -9.70 10.86
CA ASP A 72 9.72 -8.85 9.68
C ASP A 72 10.04 -9.64 8.40
N ILE A 73 11.00 -10.55 8.44
CA ILE A 73 11.35 -11.41 7.30
C ILE A 73 10.20 -12.36 6.94
N LEU A 74 9.52 -12.94 7.94
CA LEU A 74 8.39 -13.85 7.74
C LEU A 74 7.19 -13.13 7.11
N LEU A 75 6.89 -11.89 7.54
CA LEU A 75 5.86 -11.07 6.91
C LEU A 75 6.20 -10.70 5.47
N GLY A 76 7.47 -10.39 5.18
CA GLY A 76 7.92 -10.23 3.80
C GLY A 76 7.68 -11.48 2.95
N GLY A 77 7.89 -12.67 3.52
CA GLY A 77 7.59 -13.95 2.87
C GLY A 77 6.09 -14.12 2.58
N LYS A 78 5.22 -13.79 3.54
CA LYS A 78 3.76 -13.77 3.35
C LYS A 78 3.36 -12.89 2.17
N MET A 79 3.84 -11.64 2.10
CA MET A 79 3.45 -10.68 1.06
C MET A 79 3.76 -11.22 -0.34
N LEU A 80 4.92 -11.86 -0.51
CA LEU A 80 5.29 -12.47 -1.78
C LEU A 80 4.43 -13.70 -2.12
N CYS A 81 4.07 -14.52 -1.12
CA CYS A 81 3.18 -15.66 -1.33
C CYS A 81 1.78 -15.21 -1.78
N GLU A 82 1.21 -14.20 -1.13
CA GLU A 82 -0.09 -13.61 -1.52
C GLU A 82 -0.02 -13.04 -2.94
N ALA A 83 0.99 -12.21 -3.24
CA ALA A 83 1.16 -11.61 -4.56
C ALA A 83 1.22 -12.65 -5.70
N VAL A 84 1.96 -13.74 -5.47
CA VAL A 84 2.07 -14.84 -6.44
C VAL A 84 0.74 -15.58 -6.59
N ALA A 85 0.02 -15.81 -5.48
CA ALA A 85 -1.28 -16.46 -5.49
C ALA A 85 -2.29 -15.64 -6.31
N GLU A 86 -2.39 -14.35 -6.04
CA GLU A 86 -3.30 -13.42 -6.72
C GLU A 86 -2.97 -13.32 -8.22
N SER A 87 -1.68 -13.22 -8.58
CA SER A 87 -1.27 -13.24 -9.98
C SER A 87 -1.64 -14.55 -10.67
N MET A 88 -1.57 -15.69 -9.99
CA MET A 88 -2.02 -16.96 -10.56
C MET A 88 -3.54 -17.00 -10.75
N GLU A 89 -4.31 -16.47 -9.79
CA GLU A 89 -5.77 -16.42 -9.89
C GLU A 89 -6.24 -15.51 -11.03
N THR A 90 -5.65 -14.33 -11.18
CA THR A 90 -5.95 -13.41 -12.29
C THR A 90 -5.58 -14.02 -13.64
N ALA A 91 -4.44 -14.71 -13.72
CA ALA A 91 -4.02 -15.43 -14.92
C ALA A 91 -4.99 -16.58 -15.27
N LEU A 92 -5.46 -17.35 -14.28
CA LEU A 92 -6.46 -18.41 -14.46
C LEU A 92 -7.80 -17.84 -14.94
N SER A 93 -8.26 -16.71 -14.40
CA SER A 93 -9.46 -16.01 -14.86
C SER A 93 -9.32 -15.56 -16.33
N SER A 94 -8.17 -14.97 -16.68
CA SER A 94 -7.88 -14.57 -18.06
C SER A 94 -7.80 -15.76 -19.03
N ALA A 95 -7.25 -16.91 -18.59
CA ALA A 95 -7.24 -18.15 -19.37
C ALA A 95 -8.65 -18.74 -19.59
N ARG A 96 -9.56 -18.56 -18.63
CA ARG A 96 -10.98 -18.92 -18.81
C ARG A 96 -11.65 -18.02 -19.85
N GLU A 97 -11.42 -16.71 -19.79
CA GLU A 97 -11.93 -15.74 -20.78
C GLU A 97 -11.42 -16.06 -22.21
N ILE A 98 -10.15 -16.46 -22.35
CA ILE A 98 -9.61 -16.95 -23.64
C ILE A 98 -10.47 -18.09 -24.20
N ASN A 99 -10.80 -19.08 -23.36
CA ASN A 99 -11.62 -20.22 -23.76
C ASN A 99 -13.06 -19.82 -24.10
N GLU A 100 -13.66 -18.88 -23.35
CA GLU A 100 -15.01 -18.38 -23.62
C GLU A 100 -15.11 -17.65 -24.95
N VAL A 101 -14.14 -16.78 -25.25
CA VAL A 101 -14.07 -16.10 -26.55
C VAL A 101 -13.83 -17.10 -27.67
N ALA A 102 -12.94 -18.08 -27.47
CA ALA A 102 -12.69 -19.11 -28.46
C ALA A 102 -13.97 -19.90 -28.79
N GLN A 103 -14.72 -20.33 -27.77
CA GLN A 103 -15.99 -21.03 -27.96
C GLN A 103 -17.02 -20.17 -28.70
N ARG A 104 -17.17 -18.89 -28.34
CA ARG A 104 -18.11 -17.96 -28.98
C ARG A 104 -17.89 -17.83 -30.48
N TYR A 105 -16.63 -17.85 -30.92
CA TYR A 105 -16.24 -17.70 -32.32
C TYR A 105 -15.88 -19.03 -33.01
N SER A 106 -16.17 -20.17 -32.36
CA SER A 106 -15.84 -21.51 -32.87
C SER A 106 -14.35 -21.65 -33.27
N LEU A 107 -13.47 -21.06 -32.45
CA LEU A 107 -12.03 -21.20 -32.54
C LEU A 107 -11.59 -22.36 -31.63
N ARG A 108 -10.69 -23.18 -32.14
CA ARG A 108 -10.03 -24.21 -31.34
C ARG A 108 -8.74 -23.64 -30.76
N ILE A 109 -8.48 -23.88 -29.49
CA ILE A 109 -7.26 -23.44 -28.80
C ILE A 109 -6.29 -24.61 -28.65
N GLY A 110 -5.03 -24.38 -29.02
CA GLY A 110 -3.95 -25.32 -28.83
C GLY A 110 -3.44 -25.38 -27.39
N ALA A 111 -2.54 -26.32 -27.09
CA ALA A 111 -1.95 -26.47 -25.75
C ALA A 111 -1.14 -25.25 -25.30
N ASP A 112 -0.70 -24.42 -26.24
CA ASP A 112 0.03 -23.17 -26.03
C ASP A 112 -0.89 -21.95 -25.84
N GLY A 113 -2.21 -22.16 -25.77
CA GLY A 113 -3.20 -21.10 -25.60
C GLY A 113 -3.49 -20.30 -26.87
N LEU A 114 -2.94 -20.69 -28.02
CA LEU A 114 -3.16 -19.98 -29.29
C LEU A 114 -4.29 -20.58 -30.12
N PRO A 115 -4.99 -19.78 -30.94
CA PRO A 115 -5.97 -20.30 -31.89
C PRO A 115 -5.30 -21.21 -32.95
N GLU A 116 -5.81 -22.42 -33.11
CA GLU A 116 -5.36 -23.35 -34.14
C GLU A 116 -5.84 -22.92 -35.55
N GLY A 117 -5.05 -23.30 -36.55
CA GLY A 117 -5.32 -23.04 -37.96
C GLY A 117 -5.08 -21.59 -38.38
N ALA A 118 -4.60 -21.39 -39.62
CA ALA A 118 -4.41 -20.05 -40.18
C ALA A 118 -5.78 -19.41 -40.52
N PRO A 119 -5.90 -18.08 -40.45
CA PRO A 119 -7.04 -17.37 -41.01
C PRO A 119 -7.28 -17.77 -42.47
N MET A 120 -8.52 -18.09 -42.83
CA MET A 120 -8.88 -18.39 -44.22
C MET A 120 -9.22 -17.10 -44.99
N PRO A 121 -8.95 -17.02 -46.31
CA PRO A 121 -9.42 -15.91 -47.12
C PRO A 121 -10.95 -15.73 -47.01
N GLY A 122 -11.40 -14.53 -46.65
CA GLY A 122 -12.82 -14.23 -46.45
C GLY A 122 -13.40 -14.70 -45.12
N GLU A 123 -12.56 -15.06 -44.13
CA GLU A 123 -13.01 -15.31 -42.76
C GLU A 123 -13.71 -14.07 -42.18
N ASP A 124 -14.74 -14.31 -41.36
CA ASP A 124 -15.53 -13.29 -40.68
C ASP A 124 -14.59 -12.31 -39.92
N PRO A 125 -14.68 -10.98 -40.17
CA PRO A 125 -13.89 -9.98 -39.47
C PRO A 125 -13.97 -10.11 -37.94
N ASP A 126 -15.13 -10.45 -37.38
CA ASP A 126 -15.27 -10.59 -35.92
C ASP A 126 -14.47 -11.79 -35.39
N LYS A 127 -14.38 -12.86 -36.18
CA LYS A 127 -13.58 -14.04 -35.86
C LYS A 127 -12.08 -13.75 -35.97
N LEU A 128 -11.67 -12.91 -36.94
CA LEU A 128 -10.29 -12.43 -37.05
C LEU A 128 -9.90 -11.60 -35.81
N HIS A 129 -10.74 -10.64 -35.42
CA HIS A 129 -10.51 -9.84 -34.20
C HIS A 129 -10.50 -10.72 -32.94
N ALA A 130 -11.34 -11.75 -32.87
CA ALA A 130 -11.32 -12.70 -31.74
C ALA A 130 -9.98 -13.44 -31.64
N ARG A 131 -9.40 -13.86 -32.77
CA ARG A 131 -8.06 -14.48 -32.80
C ARG A 131 -7.00 -13.52 -32.25
N GLU A 132 -6.96 -12.29 -32.74
CA GLU A 132 -5.99 -11.27 -32.30
C GLU A 132 -6.10 -10.97 -30.80
N ARG A 133 -7.33 -10.87 -30.29
CA ARG A 133 -7.59 -10.65 -28.86
C ARG A 133 -7.14 -11.82 -27.98
N ILE A 134 -7.37 -13.05 -28.43
CA ILE A 134 -6.89 -14.24 -27.73
C ILE A 134 -5.37 -14.24 -27.66
N VAL A 135 -4.68 -13.94 -28.77
CA VAL A 135 -3.21 -13.85 -28.80
C VAL A 135 -2.73 -12.78 -27.81
N ALA A 136 -3.29 -11.56 -27.87
CA ALA A 136 -2.90 -10.47 -27.00
C ALA A 136 -3.14 -10.77 -25.51
N LEU A 137 -4.29 -11.34 -25.15
CA LEU A 137 -4.57 -11.69 -23.76
C LEU A 137 -3.69 -12.85 -23.27
N ARG A 138 -3.42 -13.84 -24.12
CA ARG A 138 -2.52 -14.95 -23.81
C ARG A 138 -1.09 -14.46 -23.57
N ASP A 139 -0.60 -13.56 -24.41
CA ASP A 139 0.75 -13.00 -24.26
C ASP A 139 0.85 -12.16 -22.98
N HIS A 140 -0.18 -11.37 -22.66
CA HIS A 140 -0.28 -10.65 -21.38
C HIS A 140 -0.24 -11.61 -20.18
N VAL A 141 -1.01 -12.70 -20.22
CA VAL A 141 -1.01 -13.72 -19.15
C VAL A 141 0.38 -14.33 -18.94
N LEU A 142 1.08 -14.67 -20.02
CA LEU A 142 2.43 -15.25 -19.91
C LEU A 142 3.45 -14.24 -19.42
N GLN A 143 3.32 -12.97 -19.83
CA GLN A 143 4.15 -11.87 -19.34
C GLN A 143 3.92 -11.65 -17.85
N GLN A 144 2.68 -11.42 -17.43
CA GLN A 144 2.25 -11.25 -16.04
C GLN A 144 2.85 -12.34 -15.13
N VAL A 145 2.59 -13.62 -15.43
CA VAL A 145 3.04 -14.72 -14.56
C VAL A 145 4.55 -14.87 -14.57
N SER A 146 5.22 -14.57 -15.69
CA SER A 146 6.69 -14.58 -15.74
C SER A 146 7.30 -13.43 -14.93
N GLU A 147 6.71 -12.24 -14.97
CA GLU A 147 7.14 -11.09 -14.16
C GLU A 147 6.90 -11.34 -12.67
N ALA A 148 5.76 -11.93 -12.31
CA ALA A 148 5.44 -12.36 -10.96
C ALA A 148 6.47 -13.37 -10.41
N ASP A 149 6.75 -14.43 -11.18
CA ASP A 149 7.73 -15.47 -10.82
C ASP A 149 9.14 -14.89 -10.63
N ASN A 150 9.62 -14.10 -11.60
CA ASN A 150 10.96 -13.50 -11.52
C ASN A 150 11.09 -12.51 -10.35
N THR A 151 10.08 -11.66 -10.15
CA THR A 151 10.07 -10.67 -9.05
C THR A 151 10.03 -11.37 -7.70
N ALA A 152 9.12 -12.33 -7.52
CA ALA A 152 9.01 -13.09 -6.29
C ALA A 152 10.28 -13.89 -6.00
N ALA A 153 10.85 -14.59 -6.98
CA ALA A 153 12.08 -15.37 -6.81
C ALA A 153 13.26 -14.50 -6.34
N ALA A 154 13.45 -13.33 -6.96
CA ALA A 154 14.50 -12.39 -6.55
C ALA A 154 14.32 -11.90 -5.10
N LYS A 155 13.07 -11.65 -4.69
CA LYS A 155 12.76 -11.11 -3.35
C LYS A 155 12.77 -12.20 -2.27
N PHE A 156 12.36 -13.43 -2.59
CA PHE A 156 12.56 -14.59 -1.72
C PHE A 156 14.05 -14.86 -1.49
N SER A 157 14.91 -14.71 -2.50
CA SER A 157 16.36 -14.82 -2.31
C SER A 157 16.87 -13.77 -1.33
N LEU A 158 16.43 -12.51 -1.47
CA LEU A 158 16.81 -11.43 -0.57
C LEU A 158 16.37 -11.70 0.89
N LEU A 159 15.16 -12.21 1.09
CA LEU A 159 14.65 -12.60 2.42
C LEU A 159 15.46 -13.77 2.99
N THR A 160 15.77 -14.77 2.16
CA THR A 160 16.55 -15.95 2.55
C THR A 160 17.96 -15.58 3.02
N ASP A 161 18.61 -14.61 2.35
CA ASP A 161 19.93 -14.10 2.75
C ASP A 161 19.92 -13.37 4.11
N LYS A 162 18.72 -13.06 4.64
CA LYS A 162 18.51 -12.25 5.84
C LYS A 162 17.87 -13.02 7.01
N VAL A 163 17.69 -14.33 6.90
CA VAL A 163 17.07 -15.18 7.95
C VAL A 163 17.82 -15.20 9.30
N ASN A 164 19.07 -14.74 9.36
CA ASN A 164 19.89 -14.68 10.59
C ASN A 164 20.25 -13.24 11.00
N VAL A 165 19.59 -12.23 10.43
CA VAL A 165 19.84 -10.84 10.80
C VAL A 165 19.37 -10.62 12.24
N ALA A 166 20.17 -9.89 13.02
CA ALA A 166 19.86 -9.56 14.41
C ALA A 166 19.44 -8.11 14.60
N ASP A 167 19.57 -7.27 13.55
CA ASP A 167 19.14 -5.88 13.57
C ASP A 167 17.71 -5.78 13.00
N PRO A 168 16.71 -5.46 13.84
CA PRO A 168 15.32 -5.30 13.38
C PRO A 168 15.17 -4.19 12.33
N GLY A 169 15.97 -3.13 12.41
CA GLY A 169 15.94 -2.04 11.43
C GLY A 169 16.42 -2.48 10.04
N GLU A 170 17.37 -3.41 9.97
CA GLU A 170 17.74 -4.06 8.71
C GLU A 170 16.64 -4.99 8.20
N ALA A 171 16.03 -5.79 9.06
CA ALA A 171 14.95 -6.70 8.69
C ALA A 171 13.73 -5.95 8.14
N LEU A 172 13.32 -4.86 8.80
CA LEU A 172 12.23 -3.99 8.36
C LEU A 172 12.49 -3.39 6.97
N LYS A 173 13.74 -2.98 6.67
CA LYS A 173 14.08 -2.48 5.32
C LYS A 173 13.91 -3.56 4.24
N VAL A 174 14.13 -4.83 4.58
CA VAL A 174 13.94 -5.95 3.66
C VAL A 174 12.45 -6.27 3.51
N GLN A 175 11.69 -6.25 4.60
CA GLN A 175 10.23 -6.36 4.59
C GLN A 175 9.60 -5.27 3.70
N ASN A 176 10.04 -4.02 3.82
CA ASN A 176 9.57 -2.92 2.96
C ASN A 176 9.82 -3.18 1.47
N LYS A 177 10.94 -3.81 1.10
CA LYS A 177 11.22 -4.21 -0.29
C LYS A 177 10.31 -5.34 -0.78
N ALA A 178 9.85 -6.21 0.12
CA ALA A 178 8.86 -7.24 -0.19
C ALA A 178 7.46 -6.62 -0.36
N SER A 179 7.08 -5.67 0.50
CA SER A 179 5.84 -4.89 0.36
C SER A 179 5.77 -4.15 -0.98
N GLN A 180 6.88 -3.55 -1.43
CA GLN A 180 6.94 -2.93 -2.76
C GLN A 180 6.85 -3.97 -3.88
N ALA A 181 7.46 -5.14 -3.71
CA ALA A 181 7.39 -6.20 -4.71
C ALA A 181 5.99 -6.80 -4.85
N GLU A 182 5.23 -6.92 -3.76
CA GLU A 182 3.82 -7.32 -3.80
C GLU A 182 3.01 -6.36 -4.69
N MET A 183 3.20 -5.05 -4.53
CA MET A 183 2.58 -4.04 -5.40
C MET A 183 3.06 -4.15 -6.86
N GLU A 184 4.35 -4.41 -7.08
CA GLU A 184 4.91 -4.59 -8.43
C GLU A 184 4.28 -5.79 -9.14
N ILE A 185 4.13 -6.92 -8.44
CA ILE A 185 3.53 -8.15 -8.95
C ILE A 185 2.05 -7.93 -9.30
N LEU A 186 1.27 -7.35 -8.39
CA LEU A 186 -0.15 -7.02 -8.64
C LEU A 186 -0.29 -6.02 -9.80
N GLY A 187 0.60 -5.04 -9.88
CA GLY A 187 0.61 -4.05 -10.96
C GLY A 187 0.89 -4.65 -12.34
N ALA A 188 1.67 -5.73 -12.42
CA ALA A 188 1.97 -6.46 -13.65
C ALA A 188 0.76 -7.25 -14.20
N GLU A 189 -0.25 -7.53 -13.35
CA GLU A 189 -1.50 -8.14 -13.80
C GLU A 189 -2.33 -7.23 -14.70
N ILE A 190 -2.09 -5.92 -14.60
CA ILE A 190 -2.84 -4.90 -15.31
C ILE A 190 -2.26 -4.72 -16.72
N PRO A 191 -3.05 -4.91 -17.80
CA PRO A 191 -2.56 -4.82 -19.18
C PRO A 191 -2.41 -3.36 -19.66
N ARG A 192 -1.46 -2.62 -19.07
CA ARG A 192 -1.25 -1.17 -19.28
C ARG A 192 -0.95 -0.83 -20.74
N ASP A 193 -0.13 -1.64 -21.41
CA ASP A 193 0.29 -1.42 -22.80
C ASP A 193 -0.65 -2.06 -23.84
N ALA A 194 -1.70 -2.76 -23.41
CA ALA A 194 -2.64 -3.40 -24.30
C ALA A 194 -3.70 -2.42 -24.82
N GLY A 195 -4.25 -2.70 -26.01
CA GLY A 195 -5.34 -1.89 -26.56
C GLY A 195 -6.62 -1.94 -25.71
N PRO A 196 -7.53 -0.94 -25.84
CA PRO A 196 -8.74 -0.83 -25.02
C PRO A 196 -9.64 -2.08 -25.04
N MET A 197 -9.69 -2.78 -26.17
CA MET A 197 -10.48 -4.02 -26.30
C MET A 197 -9.87 -5.18 -25.49
N THR A 198 -8.54 -5.30 -25.45
CA THR A 198 -7.84 -6.33 -24.67
C THR A 198 -7.96 -6.02 -23.17
N GLN A 199 -7.77 -4.76 -22.77
CA GLN A 199 -8.02 -4.30 -21.41
C GLN A 199 -9.45 -4.61 -20.95
N ARG A 200 -10.44 -4.36 -21.82
CA ARG A 200 -11.84 -4.69 -21.53
C ARG A 200 -12.09 -6.20 -21.43
N MET A 201 -11.46 -6.99 -22.29
CA MET A 201 -11.57 -8.46 -22.26
C MET A 201 -10.99 -9.01 -20.97
N TRP A 202 -9.78 -8.58 -20.60
CA TRP A 202 -9.17 -8.89 -19.30
C TRP A 202 -10.10 -8.55 -18.14
N TRP A 203 -10.57 -7.30 -18.05
CA TRP A 203 -11.46 -6.83 -16.98
C TRP A 203 -12.77 -7.63 -16.88
N ASN A 204 -13.34 -8.03 -18.02
CA ASN A 204 -14.56 -8.81 -18.07
C ASN A 204 -14.34 -10.27 -17.64
N GLY A 205 -13.15 -10.82 -17.89
CA GLY A 205 -12.77 -12.16 -17.46
C GLY A 205 -12.53 -12.29 -15.95
N LEU A 206 -12.29 -11.17 -15.26
CA LEU A 206 -12.15 -11.14 -13.80
C LEU A 206 -13.48 -11.39 -13.08
N SER A 207 -13.41 -12.09 -11.96
CA SER A 207 -14.53 -12.17 -11.01
C SER A 207 -14.84 -10.82 -10.37
N GLU A 208 -16.01 -10.69 -9.74
CA GLU A 208 -16.39 -9.47 -9.00
C GLU A 208 -15.41 -9.17 -7.86
N LYS A 209 -14.97 -10.19 -7.11
CA LYS A 209 -13.95 -10.06 -6.07
C LYS A 209 -12.64 -9.53 -6.65
N GLN A 210 -12.10 -10.16 -7.70
CA GLN A 210 -10.84 -9.73 -8.32
C GLN A 210 -10.91 -8.27 -8.82
N ARG A 211 -12.03 -7.87 -9.41
CA ARG A 211 -12.23 -6.47 -9.82
C ARG A 211 -12.20 -5.52 -8.64
N HIS A 212 -12.93 -5.85 -7.57
CA HIS A 212 -12.97 -5.06 -6.36
C HIS A 212 -11.59 -4.95 -5.71
N ASP A 213 -10.88 -6.07 -5.57
CA ASP A 213 -9.58 -6.11 -4.93
C ASP A 213 -8.54 -5.30 -5.72
N LEU A 214 -8.52 -5.40 -7.07
CA LEU A 214 -7.63 -4.59 -7.90
C LEU A 214 -7.95 -3.09 -7.80
N MET A 215 -9.23 -2.71 -7.68
CA MET A 215 -9.64 -1.31 -7.46
C MET A 215 -9.12 -0.76 -6.13
N LEU A 216 -8.95 -1.61 -5.13
CA LEU A 216 -8.35 -1.24 -3.85
C LEU A 216 -6.82 -1.32 -3.88
N ALA A 217 -6.23 -2.25 -4.63
CA ALA A 217 -4.80 -2.47 -4.63
C ALA A 217 -4.04 -1.46 -5.49
N ASP A 218 -4.48 -1.18 -6.72
CA ASP A 218 -3.80 -0.25 -7.64
C ASP A 218 -4.81 0.59 -8.45
N PRO A 219 -5.55 1.52 -7.79
CA PRO A 219 -6.53 2.36 -8.47
C PRO A 219 -5.89 3.32 -9.48
N VAL A 220 -4.63 3.71 -9.28
CA VAL A 220 -3.90 4.64 -10.17
C VAL A 220 -3.71 3.99 -11.53
N ALA A 221 -3.15 2.78 -11.58
CA ALA A 221 -2.95 2.08 -12.85
C ALA A 221 -4.29 1.77 -13.54
N LEU A 222 -5.29 1.29 -12.80
CA LEU A 222 -6.60 0.98 -13.37
C LEU A 222 -7.30 2.20 -13.97
N SER A 223 -7.23 3.36 -13.30
CA SER A 223 -7.91 4.57 -13.77
C SER A 223 -7.41 5.06 -15.15
N LYS A 224 -6.18 4.67 -15.51
CA LYS A 224 -5.50 5.03 -16.77
C LYS A 224 -5.86 4.09 -17.93
N LEU A 225 -6.57 2.99 -17.70
CA LEU A 225 -6.94 2.05 -18.76
C LEU A 225 -8.10 2.58 -19.60
N ASP A 226 -7.87 2.79 -20.88
CA ASP A 226 -8.89 3.21 -21.85
C ASP A 226 -10.02 2.18 -22.01
N GLY A 227 -9.74 0.90 -21.80
CA GLY A 227 -10.70 -0.19 -21.92
C GLY A 227 -11.71 -0.29 -20.77
N LEU A 228 -11.40 0.32 -19.62
CA LEU A 228 -12.20 0.23 -18.39
C LEU A 228 -13.49 1.05 -18.49
N PRO A 229 -14.64 0.56 -17.96
CA PRO A 229 -15.87 1.35 -17.93
C PRO A 229 -15.71 2.64 -17.11
N GLU A 230 -16.25 3.76 -17.61
CA GLU A 230 -16.17 5.06 -16.92
C GLU A 230 -16.83 5.06 -15.54
N GLY A 231 -17.83 4.20 -15.32
CA GLY A 231 -18.43 3.99 -14.00
C GLY A 231 -17.42 3.47 -12.97
N VAL A 232 -16.57 2.53 -13.37
CA VAL A 232 -15.51 1.95 -12.53
C VAL A 232 -14.45 3.01 -12.21
N LYS A 233 -14.02 3.79 -13.21
CA LYS A 233 -13.07 4.89 -13.00
C LYS A 233 -13.65 5.93 -12.03
N ARG A 234 -14.92 6.29 -12.19
CA ARG A 234 -15.61 7.24 -11.31
C ARG A 234 -15.72 6.72 -9.87
N GLU A 235 -15.98 5.42 -9.70
CA GLU A 235 -16.02 4.81 -8.37
C GLU A 235 -14.69 4.96 -7.64
N MET A 236 -13.57 4.64 -8.29
CA MET A 236 -12.23 4.81 -7.71
C MET A 236 -11.88 6.27 -7.40
N ARG A 237 -12.25 7.21 -8.28
CA ARG A 237 -12.02 8.65 -8.07
C ARG A 237 -12.86 9.23 -6.93
N GLY A 238 -13.95 8.55 -6.56
CA GLY A 238 -14.95 9.05 -5.64
C GLY A 238 -16.14 9.69 -6.34
N THR A 239 -17.31 9.56 -5.73
CA THR A 239 -18.60 9.94 -6.34
C THR A 239 -19.14 11.29 -5.85
N ASP A 240 -18.52 11.89 -4.83
CA ASP A 240 -18.94 13.16 -4.24
C ASP A 240 -18.55 14.39 -5.08
N GLY A 241 -17.62 14.25 -6.04
CA GLY A 241 -17.16 15.31 -6.92
C GLY A 241 -16.34 16.40 -6.21
N LYS A 242 -15.90 16.14 -4.98
CA LYS A 242 -15.21 17.12 -4.14
C LYS A 242 -13.71 17.11 -4.39
N PHE A 243 -13.11 15.93 -4.47
CA PHE A 243 -11.72 15.74 -4.85
C PHE A 243 -11.54 14.36 -5.50
N ASP A 244 -10.46 14.18 -6.25
CA ASP A 244 -10.15 12.94 -6.95
C ASP A 244 -9.21 12.07 -6.10
N ARG A 245 -9.77 11.01 -5.48
CA ARG A 245 -9.02 10.10 -4.61
C ARG A 245 -7.88 9.39 -5.33
N VAL A 246 -8.02 9.13 -6.63
CA VAL A 246 -6.95 8.50 -7.41
C VAL A 246 -5.80 9.48 -7.61
N LYS A 247 -6.08 10.76 -7.85
CA LYS A 247 -5.03 11.78 -7.93
C LYS A 247 -4.31 12.01 -6.61
N MET A 248 -5.02 11.91 -5.49
CA MET A 248 -4.41 11.97 -4.16
C MET A 248 -3.36 10.84 -3.99
N VAL A 249 -3.76 9.62 -4.35
CA VAL A 249 -2.88 8.44 -4.28
C VAL A 249 -1.72 8.57 -5.27
N GLU A 250 -1.99 8.99 -6.51
CA GLU A 250 -0.97 9.24 -7.54
C GLU A 250 0.06 10.26 -7.07
N TYR A 251 -0.39 11.39 -6.54
CA TYR A 251 0.51 12.40 -5.97
C TYR A 251 1.34 11.82 -4.84
N ALA A 252 0.73 11.09 -3.90
CA ALA A 252 1.48 10.50 -2.80
C ALA A 252 2.59 9.55 -3.29
N LEU A 253 2.29 8.70 -4.29
CA LEU A 253 3.24 7.76 -4.86
C LEU A 253 4.38 8.41 -5.66
N GLU A 254 4.13 9.58 -6.26
CA GLU A 254 5.11 10.32 -7.08
C GLU A 254 5.96 11.31 -6.27
N ASN A 255 5.50 11.72 -5.08
CA ASN A 255 6.10 12.82 -4.31
C ASN A 255 6.60 12.40 -2.91
N TRP A 256 6.59 11.10 -2.61
CA TRP A 256 7.00 10.54 -1.31
C TRP A 256 8.46 10.85 -0.91
N ASP A 257 9.38 10.99 -1.89
CA ASP A 257 10.82 11.21 -1.68
C ASP A 257 11.32 12.59 -2.10
N GLN A 258 10.40 13.48 -2.47
CA GLN A 258 10.76 14.85 -2.80
C GLN A 258 11.22 15.61 -1.56
N LYS A 259 11.94 16.71 -1.74
CA LYS A 259 12.26 17.58 -0.60
C LYS A 259 11.08 18.52 -0.38
N ASP A 260 10.64 18.65 0.85
CA ASP A 260 9.69 19.69 1.19
C ASP A 260 10.29 21.08 0.94
N ASP A 261 9.52 21.94 0.28
CA ASP A 261 9.85 23.36 0.14
C ASP A 261 9.76 24.08 1.50
N VAL A 262 9.04 23.50 2.48
CA VAL A 262 8.83 24.06 3.81
C VAL A 262 9.07 23.00 4.88
N ASP A 263 10.03 23.26 5.77
CA ASP A 263 10.42 22.34 6.85
C ASP A 263 9.66 22.64 8.16
N PHE A 264 8.57 21.92 8.47
CA PHE A 264 7.86 21.97 9.76
C PHE A 264 8.45 21.04 10.84
N GLY A 265 9.60 20.40 10.60
CA GLY A 265 10.16 19.36 11.45
C GLY A 265 9.62 17.97 11.09
N ASN A 266 8.34 17.70 11.39
CA ASN A 266 7.63 16.50 10.91
C ASN A 266 6.60 16.90 9.85
N ASN A 267 6.91 16.62 8.59
CA ASN A 267 6.18 17.12 7.43
C ASN A 267 5.13 16.14 6.90
N CYS A 268 4.85 15.07 7.62
CA CYS A 268 3.91 14.05 7.16
C CYS A 268 2.48 14.58 6.97
N THR A 269 1.99 15.41 7.89
CA THR A 269 0.68 16.08 7.73
C THR A 269 0.67 17.07 6.57
N ASN A 270 1.77 17.83 6.39
CA ASN A 270 1.93 18.74 5.26
C ASN A 270 1.80 17.96 3.94
N PHE A 271 2.49 16.84 3.82
CA PHE A 271 2.40 15.94 2.67
C PHE A 271 0.98 15.42 2.42
N VAL A 272 0.25 15.03 3.48
CA VAL A 272 -1.17 14.65 3.34
C VAL A 272 -2.00 15.84 2.83
N SER A 273 -1.81 17.04 3.37
CA SER A 273 -2.52 18.24 2.91
C SER A 273 -2.20 18.59 1.45
N GLU A 274 -0.93 18.51 1.05
CA GLU A 274 -0.52 18.69 -0.35
C GLU A 274 -1.19 17.66 -1.25
N SER A 275 -1.23 16.38 -0.84
CA SER A 275 -1.89 15.32 -1.60
C SER A 275 -3.39 15.62 -1.82
N LEU A 276 -4.08 16.12 -0.80
CA LEU A 276 -5.49 16.52 -0.89
C LEU A 276 -5.69 17.72 -1.81
N ALA A 277 -4.85 18.75 -1.70
CA ALA A 277 -4.93 19.94 -2.53
C ALA A 277 -4.68 19.61 -4.02
N GLN A 278 -3.68 18.77 -4.31
CA GLN A 278 -3.35 18.32 -5.67
C GLN A 278 -4.42 17.40 -6.25
N ALA A 279 -5.16 16.70 -5.40
CA ALA A 279 -6.38 15.98 -5.76
C ALA A 279 -7.58 16.90 -6.09
N GLY A 280 -7.43 18.21 -5.91
CA GLY A 280 -8.46 19.21 -6.18
C GLY A 280 -9.39 19.48 -5.00
N MET A 281 -9.03 19.08 -3.78
CA MET A 281 -9.77 19.50 -2.59
C MET A 281 -9.69 21.02 -2.45
N LYS A 282 -10.85 21.68 -2.35
CA LYS A 282 -10.89 23.15 -2.15
C LYS A 282 -10.44 23.48 -0.75
N GLU A 283 -9.62 24.52 -0.63
CA GLU A 283 -9.25 25.09 0.67
C GLU A 283 -10.49 25.64 1.40
N LYS A 284 -10.53 25.49 2.72
CA LYS A 284 -11.54 26.11 3.58
C LYS A 284 -10.97 27.39 4.17
N GLU A 285 -11.34 28.51 3.60
CA GLU A 285 -10.91 29.82 4.07
C GLU A 285 -11.80 30.35 5.21
N SER A 286 -11.20 31.12 6.11
CA SER A 286 -11.88 31.90 7.14
C SER A 286 -11.56 33.38 6.97
N ILE A 287 -12.44 34.26 7.47
CA ILE A 287 -12.18 35.72 7.49
C ILE A 287 -10.92 36.09 8.30
N TRP A 288 -10.45 35.19 9.16
CA TRP A 288 -9.22 35.34 9.96
C TRP A 288 -8.00 34.63 9.34
N GLY A 289 -8.12 34.13 8.10
CA GLY A 289 -7.07 33.44 7.36
C GLY A 289 -6.53 32.20 8.08
N THR A 290 -5.24 31.92 7.90
CA THR A 290 -4.51 30.75 8.46
C THR A 290 -4.52 30.67 10.00
N ARG A 291 -4.94 31.73 10.69
CA ARG A 291 -4.96 31.78 12.16
C ARG A 291 -6.26 31.25 12.78
N ALA A 292 -7.32 31.08 11.99
CA ALA A 292 -8.54 30.47 12.48
C ALA A 292 -8.32 28.97 12.76
N ASP A 293 -8.97 28.43 13.78
CA ASP A 293 -8.98 26.99 14.01
C ASP A 293 -9.91 26.27 13.00
N ASP A 294 -10.92 26.99 12.49
CA ASP A 294 -11.86 26.54 11.46
C ASP A 294 -11.44 26.96 10.03
N THR A 295 -10.21 26.62 9.66
CA THR A 295 -9.67 26.86 8.31
C THR A 295 -8.75 25.73 7.93
N TRP A 296 -8.65 25.41 6.64
CA TRP A 296 -7.65 24.50 6.08
C TRP A 296 -7.20 25.11 4.75
N MET A 297 -6.07 25.81 4.78
CA MET A 297 -5.63 26.63 3.64
C MET A 297 -4.14 26.93 3.68
N LYS A 298 -3.60 27.26 2.50
CA LYS A 298 -2.32 27.96 2.40
C LYS A 298 -2.57 29.45 2.44
N GLY A 299 -1.83 30.15 3.30
CA GLY A 299 -1.82 31.61 3.35
C GLY A 299 -0.72 32.21 2.48
N ASN A 300 -0.54 33.52 2.62
CA ASN A 300 0.52 34.26 1.93
C ASN A 300 1.61 34.61 2.96
N PRO A 301 2.72 33.84 3.02
CA PRO A 301 3.85 34.24 3.84
C PRO A 301 4.43 35.56 3.31
N THR A 302 5.06 36.33 4.19
CA THR A 302 5.66 37.62 3.86
C THR A 302 7.07 37.49 3.28
N GLU A 303 7.67 36.29 3.30
CA GLU A 303 9.03 35.97 2.84
C GLU A 303 10.13 36.75 3.57
N ILE A 304 9.83 37.32 4.74
CA ILE A 304 10.77 38.12 5.52
C ILE A 304 11.64 37.19 6.36
N ASP A 305 12.87 36.95 5.90
CA ASP A 305 13.85 36.13 6.60
C ASP A 305 14.57 36.89 7.74
N LEU A 306 13.87 37.09 8.86
CA LEU A 306 14.43 37.64 10.10
C LEU A 306 14.48 36.59 11.23
N PRO A 307 15.57 36.52 12.02
CA PRO A 307 15.64 35.65 13.19
C PRO A 307 14.50 35.92 14.16
N GLY A 308 13.69 34.90 14.50
CA GLY A 308 12.50 35.01 15.35
C GLY A 308 11.22 35.46 14.62
N PHE A 309 11.30 35.84 13.35
CA PHE A 309 10.13 36.14 12.51
C PHE A 309 9.76 34.97 11.58
N ARG A 310 10.69 34.03 11.34
CA ARG A 310 10.43 32.81 10.53
C ARG A 310 9.23 31.99 11.02
N ASP A 311 9.07 31.82 12.33
CA ASP A 311 7.95 31.05 12.88
C ASP A 311 6.62 31.79 12.70
N VAL A 312 6.65 33.12 12.81
CA VAL A 312 5.49 33.99 12.54
C VAL A 312 5.15 33.93 11.05
N ASP A 313 6.14 34.00 10.17
CA ASP A 313 5.98 33.96 8.72
C ASP A 313 5.43 32.61 8.26
N ARG A 314 5.90 31.51 8.86
CA ARG A 314 5.38 30.16 8.64
C ARG A 314 3.93 30.02 9.09
N SER A 315 3.55 30.61 10.23
CA SER A 315 2.16 30.64 10.71
C SER A 315 1.21 31.48 9.82
N LEU A 316 1.78 32.37 8.99
CA LEU A 316 1.03 33.13 7.97
C LEU A 316 0.95 32.38 6.64
N GLY A 317 1.86 31.44 6.39
CA GLY A 317 1.88 30.63 5.18
C GLY A 317 0.94 29.41 5.22
N PHE A 318 0.62 28.88 6.39
CA PHE A 318 -0.20 27.66 6.51
C PHE A 318 -1.08 27.67 7.76
N SER A 319 -2.30 27.13 7.64
CA SER A 319 -3.17 26.92 8.80
C SER A 319 -2.64 25.84 9.74
N LYS A 320 -3.03 25.87 11.02
CA LYS A 320 -2.64 24.82 11.98
C LYS A 320 -3.12 23.43 11.52
N THR A 321 -4.31 23.36 10.95
CA THR A 321 -4.94 22.17 10.37
C THR A 321 -4.24 21.66 9.11
N TRP A 322 -3.38 22.47 8.47
CA TRP A 322 -2.60 22.05 7.30
C TRP A 322 -1.41 21.18 7.69
N ALA A 323 -0.68 21.58 8.74
CA ALA A 323 0.60 20.98 9.13
C ALA A 323 0.55 20.18 10.45
N GLY A 324 -0.43 20.43 11.33
CA GLY A 324 -0.56 19.73 12.60
C GLY A 324 -1.46 18.49 12.48
N ALA A 325 -0.95 17.29 12.79
CA ALA A 325 -1.65 16.03 12.58
C ALA A 325 -2.98 15.96 13.36
N GLU A 326 -2.96 16.29 14.65
CA GLU A 326 -4.17 16.38 15.48
C GLU A 326 -5.16 17.43 14.97
N ASN A 327 -4.68 18.61 14.55
CA ASN A 327 -5.54 19.65 14.02
C ASN A 327 -6.17 19.24 12.69
N GLN A 328 -5.41 18.58 11.80
CA GLN A 328 -5.92 18.07 10.52
C GLN A 328 -6.96 16.97 10.75
N GLN A 329 -6.67 16.01 11.62
CA GLN A 329 -7.60 14.93 11.95
C GLN A 329 -8.94 15.46 12.46
N ASN A 330 -8.90 16.31 13.49
CA ASN A 330 -10.10 16.89 14.08
C ASN A 330 -10.87 17.73 13.05
N PHE A 331 -10.16 18.55 12.27
CA PHE A 331 -10.76 19.33 11.19
C PHE A 331 -11.48 18.44 10.16
N MET A 332 -10.85 17.36 9.70
CA MET A 332 -11.49 16.46 8.73
C MET A 332 -12.75 15.81 9.30
N LEU A 333 -12.73 15.40 10.58
CA LEU A 333 -13.89 14.81 11.26
C LEU A 333 -15.02 15.82 11.51
N ASP A 334 -14.68 17.04 11.90
CA ASP A 334 -15.66 18.11 12.16
C ASP A 334 -16.34 18.59 10.86
N HIS A 335 -15.74 18.32 9.70
CA HIS A 335 -16.22 18.76 8.39
C HIS A 335 -16.66 17.61 7.48
N GLY A 336 -17.41 16.68 8.08
CA GLY A 336 -18.12 15.63 7.37
C GLY A 336 -17.31 14.35 7.14
N GLY A 337 -16.01 14.36 7.39
CA GLY A 337 -15.19 13.15 7.38
C GLY A 337 -15.62 12.16 8.47
N GLU A 338 -15.27 10.90 8.26
CA GLU A 338 -15.65 9.81 9.17
C GLU A 338 -14.46 8.92 9.49
N GLU A 339 -14.46 8.34 10.69
CA GLU A 339 -13.57 7.22 10.98
C GLU A 339 -14.06 5.97 10.30
N VAL A 340 -13.16 5.27 9.63
CA VAL A 340 -13.45 4.03 8.93
C VAL A 340 -12.80 2.85 9.65
N PRO A 341 -13.56 1.75 9.89
CA PRO A 341 -12.96 0.54 10.42
C PRO A 341 -12.04 -0.10 9.37
N ARG A 342 -11.08 -0.91 9.84
CA ARG A 342 -10.00 -1.47 9.00
C ARG A 342 -10.50 -2.26 7.80
N ASP A 343 -11.64 -2.93 7.91
CA ASP A 343 -12.28 -3.72 6.86
C ASP A 343 -13.00 -2.88 5.79
N GLN A 344 -13.08 -1.56 5.98
CA GLN A 344 -13.71 -0.62 5.06
C GLN A 344 -12.73 0.40 4.47
N VAL A 345 -11.45 0.28 4.79
CA VAL A 345 -10.38 1.18 4.33
C VAL A 345 -10.23 1.11 2.82
N ARG A 346 -9.92 2.24 2.20
CA ARG A 346 -9.71 2.38 0.76
C ARG A 346 -8.55 3.33 0.47
N PRO A 347 -7.94 3.23 -0.72
CA PRO A 347 -6.99 4.24 -1.18
C PRO A 347 -7.57 5.65 -1.17
N GLY A 348 -6.79 6.61 -0.69
CA GLY A 348 -7.23 7.99 -0.46
C GLY A 348 -7.83 8.26 0.92
N ASP A 349 -7.99 7.23 1.77
CA ASP A 349 -8.19 7.44 3.21
C ASP A 349 -6.86 7.89 3.87
N ILE A 350 -6.96 8.53 5.04
CA ILE A 350 -5.81 9.07 5.78
C ILE A 350 -5.61 8.26 7.06
N ILE A 351 -4.39 7.78 7.28
CA ILE A 351 -3.98 7.15 8.54
C ILE A 351 -3.44 8.24 9.47
N TYR A 352 -3.91 8.25 10.71
CA TYR A 352 -3.37 9.05 11.80
C TYR A 352 -2.84 8.13 12.91
N TYR A 353 -1.69 8.48 13.47
CA TYR A 353 -1.11 7.80 14.63
C TYR A 353 -1.33 8.66 15.87
N GLU A 354 -2.16 8.14 16.77
CA GLU A 354 -2.45 8.74 18.06
C GLU A 354 -1.68 8.01 19.17
N GLN A 355 -0.95 8.75 20.00
CA GLN A 355 -0.15 8.17 21.05
C GLN A 355 -1.03 7.50 22.11
N ALA A 356 -0.87 6.19 22.34
CA ALA A 356 -1.62 5.43 23.33
C ALA A 356 -0.78 4.97 24.53
N GLY A 357 0.52 4.74 24.31
CA GLY A 357 1.50 4.33 25.32
C GLY A 357 2.32 5.50 25.87
N ASP A 358 3.26 5.19 26.76
CA ASP A 358 4.18 6.18 27.31
C ASP A 358 5.23 6.60 26.26
N ASN A 359 5.50 7.89 26.17
CA ASN A 359 6.51 8.51 25.32
C ASN A 359 6.94 9.84 25.97
N ASP A 360 8.23 10.14 26.00
CA ASP A 360 8.78 11.33 26.67
C ASP A 360 8.51 12.63 25.90
N GLU A 361 8.29 12.54 24.58
CA GLU A 361 8.14 13.67 23.67
C GLU A 361 6.67 13.89 23.24
N ILE A 362 5.87 12.82 23.22
CA ILE A 362 4.49 12.83 22.71
C ILE A 362 3.51 12.48 23.82
N GLY A 363 2.64 13.42 24.16
CA GLY A 363 1.58 13.22 25.15
C GLY A 363 0.56 12.18 24.70
N LYS A 364 0.12 11.33 25.62
CA LYS A 364 -0.96 10.35 25.38
C LYS A 364 -2.25 11.04 24.92
N GLY A 365 -2.86 10.50 23.87
CA GLY A 365 -4.05 11.04 23.21
C GLY A 365 -3.73 12.03 22.10
N ASN A 366 -2.48 12.46 21.94
CA ASN A 366 -2.11 13.38 20.88
C ASN A 366 -1.86 12.62 19.58
N THR A 367 -2.48 13.07 18.50
CA THR A 367 -2.18 12.62 17.14
C THR A 367 -0.96 13.36 16.61
N HIS A 368 0.08 12.61 16.25
CA HIS A 368 1.41 13.17 15.96
C HIS A 368 1.91 12.87 14.55
N HIS A 369 1.29 11.93 13.84
CA HIS A 369 1.69 11.53 12.50
C HIS A 369 0.49 11.27 11.60
N ALA A 370 0.67 11.47 10.30
CA ALA A 370 -0.35 11.26 9.27
C ALA A 370 0.26 10.60 8.03
N ALA A 371 -0.50 9.78 7.31
CA ALA A 371 -0.06 9.15 6.08
C ALA A 371 -1.24 8.89 5.13
N VAL A 372 -0.94 8.71 3.84
CA VAL A 372 -1.96 8.41 2.82
C VAL A 372 -2.05 6.91 2.61
N VAL A 373 -3.26 6.35 2.69
CA VAL A 373 -3.52 4.97 2.23
C VAL A 373 -3.39 4.96 0.71
N THR A 374 -2.46 4.15 0.21
CA THR A 374 -2.17 4.06 -1.23
C THR A 374 -2.65 2.76 -1.87
N GLY A 375 -2.91 1.73 -1.06
CA GLY A 375 -3.44 0.45 -1.54
C GLY A 375 -4.03 -0.37 -0.39
N VAL A 376 -4.96 -1.26 -0.70
CA VAL A 376 -5.39 -2.36 0.19
C VAL A 376 -5.32 -3.66 -0.59
N MET A 377 -4.55 -4.61 -0.09
CA MET A 377 -4.29 -5.89 -0.75
C MET A 377 -5.49 -6.83 -0.62
N PRO A 378 -5.59 -7.88 -1.47
CA PRO A 378 -6.72 -8.82 -1.43
C PRO A 378 -6.93 -9.54 -0.09
N ASP A 379 -5.87 -9.67 0.72
CA ASP A 379 -5.91 -10.25 2.06
C ASP A 379 -6.26 -9.21 3.17
N GLY A 380 -6.51 -7.96 2.79
CA GLY A 380 -6.84 -6.85 3.68
C GLY A 380 -5.64 -6.06 4.19
N GLU A 381 -4.42 -6.38 3.74
CA GLU A 381 -3.24 -5.62 4.14
C GLU A 381 -3.29 -4.18 3.61
N ILE A 382 -3.14 -3.21 4.52
CA ILE A 382 -3.14 -1.78 4.17
C ILE A 382 -1.73 -1.34 3.82
N LYS A 383 -1.58 -0.76 2.63
CA LYS A 383 -0.38 -0.11 2.15
C LYS A 383 -0.53 1.40 2.27
N TYR A 384 0.51 2.05 2.76
CA TYR A 384 0.50 3.49 2.94
C TYR A 384 1.82 4.14 2.50
N THR A 385 1.77 5.44 2.27
CA THR A 385 2.90 6.27 1.85
C THR A 385 2.98 7.53 2.71
N GLN A 386 4.19 7.91 3.12
CA GLN A 386 4.49 9.08 3.95
C GLN A 386 5.82 9.73 3.53
N HIS A 387 6.04 10.96 4.02
CA HIS A 387 7.13 11.81 3.54
C HIS A 387 8.34 11.90 4.48
N SER A 388 8.15 12.10 5.79
CA SER A 388 9.26 12.07 6.75
C SER A 388 9.68 10.63 7.02
N ASP A 389 10.98 10.35 6.96
CA ASP A 389 11.51 9.01 6.66
C ASP A 389 10.79 8.40 5.46
N PRO A 390 11.12 8.82 4.24
CA PRO A 390 10.25 8.65 3.09
C PRO A 390 9.95 7.16 2.87
N TYR A 391 8.67 6.82 2.87
CA TYR A 391 8.18 5.46 2.68
C TYR A 391 7.13 5.43 1.59
N ARG A 392 7.31 4.52 0.63
CA ARG A 392 6.37 4.25 -0.45
C ARG A 392 5.83 2.82 -0.34
N ASN A 393 4.50 2.71 -0.31
CA ASN A 393 3.77 1.44 -0.24
C ASN A 393 4.31 0.49 0.84
N VAL A 394 4.45 1.00 2.06
CA VAL A 394 4.87 0.18 3.21
C VAL A 394 3.67 -0.48 3.87
N SER A 395 3.93 -1.62 4.51
CA SER A 395 2.95 -2.37 5.27
C SER A 395 2.59 -1.66 6.57
N LEU A 396 1.29 -1.44 6.81
CA LEU A 396 0.83 -0.94 8.11
C LEU A 396 1.13 -1.94 9.23
N ASP A 397 0.73 -3.19 9.07
CA ASP A 397 0.90 -4.22 10.11
C ASP A 397 2.36 -4.65 10.29
N GLY A 398 3.13 -4.63 9.20
CA GLY A 398 4.55 -4.91 9.26
C GLY A 398 5.36 -3.83 9.97
N ARG A 399 4.92 -2.56 9.92
CA ARG A 399 5.62 -1.45 10.60
C ARG A 399 5.19 -1.22 12.04
N LEU A 400 3.92 -1.47 12.35
CA LEU A 400 3.33 -1.08 13.64
C LEU A 400 4.16 -1.55 14.85
N PRO A 401 4.65 -2.80 14.95
CA PRO A 401 5.47 -3.21 16.10
C PRO A 401 6.78 -2.42 16.25
N ASN A 402 7.43 -2.06 15.13
CA ASN A 402 8.64 -1.26 15.13
C ASN A 402 8.34 0.18 15.57
N THR A 403 7.24 0.77 15.09
CA THR A 403 6.75 2.08 15.56
C THR A 403 6.43 2.03 17.05
N GLU A 404 5.74 1.00 17.53
CA GLU A 404 5.37 0.88 18.94
C GLU A 404 6.59 0.69 19.87
N LYS A 405 7.64 0.05 19.38
CA LYS A 405 8.92 -0.07 20.09
C LYS A 405 9.66 1.27 20.17
N ALA A 406 9.64 2.06 19.10
CA ALA A 406 10.36 3.32 19.00
C ALA A 406 9.64 4.48 19.70
N GLU A 407 8.31 4.53 19.57
CA GLU A 407 7.49 5.69 19.95
C GLU A 407 6.45 5.35 21.03
N GLY A 408 6.41 4.11 21.51
CA GLY A 408 5.37 3.61 22.40
C GLY A 408 4.10 3.21 21.65
N LYS A 409 3.16 2.57 22.34
CA LYS A 409 1.93 2.03 21.74
C LYS A 409 1.14 3.11 20.98
N GLN A 410 0.62 2.76 19.80
CA GLN A 410 -0.14 3.67 18.94
C GLN A 410 -1.61 3.24 18.83
N ASN A 411 -2.51 4.21 18.72
CA ASN A 411 -3.88 4.02 18.28
C ASN A 411 -3.99 4.50 16.83
N VAL A 412 -4.11 3.55 15.89
CA VAL A 412 -4.20 3.85 14.46
C VAL A 412 -5.64 4.23 14.12
N ARG A 413 -5.86 5.50 13.77
CA ARG A 413 -7.17 6.05 13.41
C ARG A 413 -7.19 6.32 11.91
N ILE A 414 -8.11 5.72 11.18
CA ILE A 414 -8.21 5.89 9.73
C ILE A 414 -9.42 6.75 9.43
N VAL A 415 -9.22 7.86 8.73
CA VAL A 415 -10.26 8.85 8.44
C VAL A 415 -10.47 8.92 6.93
N ARG A 416 -11.73 8.88 6.52
CA ARG A 416 -12.15 9.16 5.15
C ARG A 416 -12.63 10.60 5.04
N PRO A 417 -11.94 11.46 4.25
CA PRO A 417 -12.38 12.83 4.04
C PRO A 417 -13.68 12.92 3.22
N HIS A 418 -14.62 13.73 3.69
CA HIS A 418 -15.89 14.05 3.02
C HIS A 418 -16.24 15.54 3.16
N PRO A 419 -15.38 16.43 2.66
CA PRO A 419 -15.37 17.85 3.03
C PRO A 419 -16.72 18.54 2.80
N ASP A 420 -17.33 19.15 3.81
CA ASP A 420 -18.68 19.72 3.72
C ASP A 420 -18.77 21.19 3.27
N TRP A 421 -17.65 21.81 2.86
CA TRP A 421 -17.52 23.26 2.65
C TRP A 421 -17.44 23.74 1.17
N TYR A 422 -18.18 23.11 0.25
CA TYR A 422 -17.98 23.30 -1.22
C TYR A 422 -18.71 24.43 -1.93
#